data_AF-X0UNK4-F1
#
_entry.id   AF-X0UNK4-F1
#
_cell.length_a   1.000
_cell.length_b   1.000
_cell.length_c   1.000
_cell.angle_alpha   90.00
_cell.angle_beta   90.00
_cell.angle_gamma   90.00
#
_symmetry.space_group_name_H-M   'P 1'
#
loop_
_entity.id
_entity.type
_entity.pdbx_description
1 polymer ?
#
loop_
_entity_poly.entity_id
_entity_poly.type
_entity_poly.pdbx_seq_one_letter_code
_entity_poly.pdbx_strand_id
1 'polypeptide(L)'
;MVSSLGICLAVLLAACEGGEEEAQPTPTPTPSPAVAEFSPTPTPSQPVEGAFELVPILEWATFDRMLGFSTIPGSEGEAVVVTQGGMIWWGSVEGDSSPTIFGDISDRLIESPG
;
A
#
# COMPACT_ATOMS: atom_id res chain seq x y z
N MET A 1 42.91 15.58 -9.53
CA MET A 1 42.96 16.69 -8.56
C MET A 1 42.32 17.92 -9.20
N VAL A 2 41.04 18.17 -8.90
CA VAL A 2 40.28 19.41 -9.19
C VAL A 2 39.21 19.45 -8.08
N SER A 3 39.52 20.04 -6.92
CA SER A 3 39.30 21.43 -6.49
C SER A 3 37.82 21.87 -6.42
N SER A 4 37.31 21.80 -5.18
CA SER A 4 36.30 22.62 -4.49
C SER A 4 35.48 23.63 -5.30
N LEU A 5 34.15 23.58 -5.13
CA LEU A 5 33.34 24.80 -5.00
C LEU A 5 32.03 24.52 -4.26
N GLY A 6 32.02 24.82 -2.96
CA GLY A 6 30.78 25.12 -2.22
C GLY A 6 30.39 26.57 -2.48
N ILE A 7 29.11 26.82 -2.75
CA ILE A 7 28.51 28.15 -2.75
C ILE A 7 27.20 28.07 -1.97
N CYS A 8 27.28 28.51 -0.72
CA CYS A 8 26.19 29.17 -0.02
C CYS A 8 26.02 30.55 -0.66
N LEU A 9 24.81 30.90 -1.11
CA LEU A 9 24.47 32.30 -1.32
C LEU A 9 23.11 32.59 -0.69
N ALA A 10 23.13 33.60 0.16
CA ALA A 10 22.07 34.05 1.01
C ALA A 10 21.58 35.43 0.53
N VAL A 11 20.29 35.69 0.74
CA VAL A 11 19.70 36.96 1.22
C VAL A 11 19.47 38.10 0.20
N LEU A 12 18.20 38.57 0.09
CA LEU A 12 17.66 39.92 0.42
C LEU A 12 16.25 40.10 -0.21
N LEU A 13 15.16 40.22 0.57
CA LEU A 13 14.59 41.40 1.25
C LEU A 13 13.80 42.37 0.35
N ALA A 14 12.47 42.39 0.54
CA ALA A 14 11.57 43.52 0.35
C ALA A 14 10.48 43.37 1.44
N ALA A 15 10.56 44.03 2.59
CA ALA A 15 10.24 45.44 2.86
C ALA A 15 8.76 45.79 2.57
N CYS A 16 7.93 45.73 3.60
CA CYS A 16 6.84 46.68 3.80
C CYS A 16 6.74 46.96 5.30
N GLU A 17 7.04 48.21 5.65
CA GLU A 17 6.96 48.82 6.98
C GLU A 17 5.51 48.99 7.43
N GLY A 18 5.31 49.02 8.75
CA GLY A 18 4.04 49.40 9.38
C GLY A 18 4.00 48.92 10.82
N GLY A 19 4.57 49.71 11.73
CA GLY A 19 4.41 49.48 13.17
C GLY A 19 3.04 49.94 13.65
N GLU A 20 2.58 49.32 14.74
CA GLU A 20 1.73 49.91 15.78
C GLU A 20 1.57 48.89 16.91
N GLU A 21 1.72 49.37 18.13
CA GLU A 21 1.82 48.65 19.38
C GLU A 21 0.42 48.19 19.81
N GLU A 22 0.10 46.89 19.68
CA GLU A 22 -1.10 46.30 20.29
C GLU A 22 -0.73 45.01 21.04
N ALA A 23 -1.35 44.86 22.21
CA ALA A 23 -1.00 43.95 23.29
C ALA A 23 -0.74 42.50 22.84
N GLN A 24 0.34 41.90 23.35
CA GLN A 24 0.60 40.47 23.23
C GLN A 24 -0.61 39.69 23.77
N PRO A 25 -1.34 38.92 22.93
CA PRO A 25 -2.44 38.12 23.42
C PRO A 25 -1.89 37.04 24.36
N THR A 26 -2.46 36.93 25.56
CA THR A 26 -2.24 35.80 26.46
C THR A 26 -2.50 34.51 25.67
N PRO A 27 -1.55 33.54 25.61
CA PRO A 27 -1.80 32.29 24.93
C PRO A 27 -2.96 31.58 25.65
N THR A 28 -4.09 31.45 24.96
CA THR A 28 -5.17 30.54 25.37
C THR A 28 -4.59 29.14 25.48
N PRO A 29 -4.77 28.41 26.60
CA PRO A 29 -4.30 27.03 26.68
C PRO A 29 -5.00 26.21 25.59
N THR A 30 -4.21 25.62 24.70
CA THR A 30 -4.69 24.66 23.71
C THR A 30 -5.40 23.52 24.46
N PRO A 31 -6.67 23.20 24.15
CA PRO A 31 -7.31 22.04 24.74
C PRO A 31 -6.47 20.80 24.39
N SER A 32 -6.15 20.00 25.40
CA SER A 32 -5.48 18.72 25.23
C SER A 32 -6.32 17.86 24.26
N PRO A 33 -5.72 17.24 23.23
CA PRO A 33 -6.48 16.42 22.30
C PRO A 33 -7.21 15.33 23.09
N ALA A 34 -8.53 15.30 22.95
CA ALA A 34 -9.35 14.23 23.49
C ALA A 34 -8.80 12.91 22.93
N VAL A 35 -8.41 12.01 23.84
CA VAL A 35 -8.05 10.64 23.48
C VAL A 35 -9.27 10.06 22.79
N ALA A 36 -9.15 9.79 21.48
CA ALA A 36 -10.20 9.09 20.76
C ALA A 36 -10.43 7.75 21.46
N GLU A 37 -11.65 7.52 21.95
CA GLU A 37 -12.05 6.21 22.43
C GLU A 37 -11.79 5.20 21.30
N PHE A 38 -10.97 4.21 21.59
CA PHE A 38 -10.74 3.11 20.67
C PHE A 38 -12.08 2.39 20.46
N SER A 39 -12.69 2.56 19.28
CA SER A 39 -13.82 1.73 18.88
C SER A 39 -13.40 0.27 18.95
N PRO A 40 -14.20 -0.62 19.58
CA PRO A 40 -13.85 -2.03 19.68
C PRO A 40 -13.72 -2.61 18.28
N THR A 41 -12.68 -3.42 18.06
CA THR A 41 -12.55 -4.22 16.84
C THR A 41 -13.83 -5.04 16.66
N PRO A 42 -14.53 -4.94 15.52
CA PRO A 42 -15.75 -5.70 15.31
C PRO A 42 -15.43 -7.19 15.45
N THR A 43 -16.23 -7.88 16.28
CA THR A 43 -16.15 -9.34 16.36
C THR A 43 -16.59 -9.89 15.00
N PRO A 44 -15.79 -10.75 14.34
CA PRO A 44 -16.20 -11.34 13.09
C PRO A 44 -17.49 -12.13 13.31
N SER A 45 -18.49 -11.90 12.47
CA SER A 45 -19.75 -12.64 12.48
C SER A 45 -19.45 -14.13 12.37
N GLN A 46 -19.93 -14.93 13.33
CA GLN A 46 -19.87 -16.38 13.15
C GLN A 46 -20.85 -16.78 12.04
N PRO A 47 -20.52 -17.80 11.22
CA PRO A 47 -21.46 -18.37 10.27
C PRO A 47 -22.74 -18.79 10.99
N VAL A 48 -23.90 -18.37 10.47
CA VAL A 48 -25.21 -18.79 10.99
C VAL A 48 -25.43 -20.26 10.60
N GLU A 49 -26.06 -21.05 11.46
CA GLU A 49 -26.43 -22.43 11.13
C GLU A 49 -27.28 -22.46 9.84
N GLY A 50 -26.85 -23.23 8.85
CA GLY A 50 -27.46 -23.28 7.52
C GLY A 50 -27.07 -22.15 6.56
N ALA A 51 -26.10 -21.29 6.93
CA ALA A 51 -25.55 -20.29 6.02
C ALA A 51 -24.62 -20.91 4.95
N PHE A 52 -24.35 -20.14 3.90
CA PHE A 52 -23.40 -20.52 2.85
C PHE A 52 -21.97 -20.21 3.29
N GLU A 53 -21.06 -21.15 3.04
CA GLU A 53 -19.61 -20.95 3.18
C GLU A 53 -19.00 -20.67 1.80
N LEU A 54 -18.07 -19.72 1.75
CA LEU A 54 -17.23 -19.52 0.58
C LEU A 54 -16.13 -20.58 0.58
N VAL A 55 -16.23 -21.53 -0.35
CA VAL A 55 -15.18 -22.53 -0.55
C VAL A 55 -14.28 -22.05 -1.70
N PRO A 56 -12.95 -22.10 -1.54
CA PRO A 56 -12.03 -21.81 -2.63
C PRO A 56 -12.30 -22.77 -3.79
N ILE A 57 -12.60 -22.23 -4.97
CA ILE A 57 -12.75 -23.05 -6.17
C ILE A 57 -11.39 -23.50 -6.74
N LEU A 58 -10.31 -22.77 -6.42
CA LEU A 58 -8.94 -23.08 -6.81
C LEU A 58 -8.07 -23.20 -5.56
N GLU A 59 -7.80 -24.42 -5.11
CA GLU A 59 -6.96 -24.65 -3.93
C GLU A 59 -5.54 -24.11 -4.13
N TRP A 60 -5.03 -24.15 -5.36
CA TRP A 60 -3.69 -23.67 -5.67
C TRP A 60 -3.55 -22.14 -5.69
N ALA A 61 -4.65 -21.40 -5.86
CA ALA A 61 -4.63 -19.94 -5.96
C ALA A 61 -4.60 -19.25 -4.58
N THR A 62 -3.95 -19.88 -3.60
CA THR A 62 -3.85 -19.44 -2.20
C THR A 62 -2.46 -18.88 -1.89
N PHE A 63 -1.98 -17.96 -2.74
CA PHE A 63 -0.65 -17.38 -2.59
C PHE A 63 -0.61 -16.26 -1.56
N ASP A 64 0.42 -16.28 -0.72
CA ASP A 64 0.75 -15.16 0.15
C ASP A 64 1.03 -13.89 -0.67
N ARG A 65 0.47 -12.76 -0.20
CA ARG A 65 0.65 -11.44 -0.83
C ARG A 65 0.30 -11.42 -2.32
N MET A 66 -0.78 -12.10 -2.68
CA MET A 66 -1.37 -12.03 -4.01
C MET A 66 -1.84 -10.60 -4.35
N LEU A 67 -1.52 -10.15 -5.56
CA LEU A 67 -1.94 -8.86 -6.11
C LEU A 67 -3.07 -9.01 -7.12
N GLY A 68 -3.13 -10.13 -7.84
CA GLY A 68 -4.16 -10.34 -8.84
C GLY A 68 -4.20 -11.74 -9.39
N PHE A 69 -5.38 -12.09 -9.92
CA PHE A 69 -5.69 -13.29 -10.68
C PHE A 69 -6.22 -12.85 -12.04
N SER A 70 -5.77 -13.46 -13.13
CA SER A 70 -6.35 -13.21 -14.45
C SER A 70 -6.30 -14.47 -15.31
N THR A 71 -7.38 -14.73 -16.03
CA THR A 71 -7.38 -15.73 -17.11
C THR A 71 -6.50 -15.26 -18.27
N ILE A 72 -5.89 -16.21 -18.99
CA ILE A 72 -5.08 -15.90 -20.17
C ILE A 72 -6.00 -15.79 -21.40
N PRO A 73 -6.06 -14.64 -22.09
CA PRO A 73 -6.86 -14.50 -23.30
C PRO A 73 -6.44 -15.51 -24.38
N GLY A 74 -7.42 -16.22 -24.96
CA GLY A 74 -7.17 -17.22 -26.00
C GLY A 74 -6.76 -18.60 -25.47
N SER A 75 -6.67 -18.78 -24.14
CA SER A 75 -6.46 -20.08 -23.51
C SER A 75 -7.63 -20.39 -22.58
N GLU A 76 -8.46 -21.34 -22.97
CA GLU A 76 -9.59 -21.79 -22.16
C GLU A 76 -9.05 -22.67 -21.02
N GLY A 77 -9.26 -22.25 -19.77
CA GLY A 77 -8.84 -23.03 -18.61
C GLY A 77 -7.45 -22.70 -18.08
N GLU A 78 -6.81 -21.61 -18.50
CA GLU A 78 -5.55 -21.17 -17.91
C GLU A 78 -5.65 -19.78 -17.27
N ALA A 79 -4.94 -19.61 -16.15
CA ALA A 79 -4.85 -18.34 -15.45
C ALA A 79 -3.44 -18.08 -14.91
N VAL A 80 -3.20 -16.81 -14.60
CA VAL A 80 -2.00 -16.34 -13.92
C VAL A 80 -2.33 -15.68 -12.59
N VAL A 81 -1.42 -15.83 -11.64
CA VAL A 81 -1.41 -15.13 -10.36
C VAL A 81 -0.15 -14.30 -10.23
N VAL A 82 -0.29 -13.03 -9.85
CA VAL A 82 0.84 -12.13 -9.57
C VAL A 82 0.92 -11.90 -8.06
N THR A 83 2.13 -11.97 -7.51
CA THR A 83 2.40 -11.72 -6.07
C THR A 83 3.16 -10.40 -5.88
N GLN A 84 3.10 -9.82 -4.69
CA GLN A 84 3.89 -8.62 -4.32
C GLN A 84 5.40 -8.85 -4.42
N GLY A 85 5.87 -10.10 -4.32
CA GLY A 85 7.27 -10.45 -4.50
C GLY A 85 7.72 -10.50 -5.96
N GLY A 86 6.83 -10.25 -6.92
CA GLY A 86 7.16 -10.24 -8.35
C GLY A 86 7.13 -11.62 -9.00
N MET A 87 6.71 -12.66 -8.29
CA MET A 87 6.48 -13.97 -8.88
C MET A 87 5.15 -13.98 -9.64
N ILE A 88 5.19 -14.46 -10.88
CA ILE A 88 4.05 -14.73 -11.75
C ILE A 88 3.89 -16.25 -11.86
N TRP A 89 2.79 -16.76 -11.34
CA TRP A 89 2.43 -18.17 -11.39
C TRP A 89 1.41 -18.41 -12.49
N TRP A 90 1.46 -19.56 -13.12
CA TRP A 90 0.46 -20.07 -14.05
C TRP A 90 -0.18 -21.33 -13.46
N GLY A 91 -1.46 -21.54 -13.74
CA GLY A 91 -2.14 -22.79 -13.38
C GLY A 91 -3.47 -22.94 -14.10
N SER A 92 -4.00 -24.17 -14.06
CA SER A 92 -5.31 -24.48 -14.61
C SER A 92 -6.43 -23.93 -13.73
N VAL A 93 -7.47 -23.37 -14.36
CA VAL A 93 -8.70 -22.92 -13.70
C VAL A 93 -9.63 -24.09 -13.36
N GLU A 94 -9.34 -25.31 -13.84
CA GLU A 94 -10.06 -26.52 -13.43
C GLU A 94 -9.43 -27.18 -12.19
N GLY A 95 -8.23 -26.74 -11.79
CA GLY A 95 -7.53 -27.25 -10.59
C GLY A 95 -6.97 -28.67 -10.75
N ASP A 96 -6.89 -29.18 -11.98
CA ASP A 96 -6.33 -30.49 -12.34
C ASP A 96 -4.79 -30.56 -12.23
N SER A 97 -4.14 -29.42 -12.03
CA SER A 97 -2.68 -29.32 -11.99
C SER A 97 -2.18 -28.33 -10.93
N SER A 98 -1.00 -28.62 -10.39
CA SER A 98 -0.28 -27.70 -9.52
C SER A 98 0.26 -26.51 -10.33
N PRO A 99 0.31 -25.31 -9.73
CA PRO A 99 0.76 -24.13 -10.43
C PRO A 99 2.27 -24.20 -10.68
N THR A 100 2.69 -23.61 -11.78
CA THR A 100 4.09 -23.48 -12.15
C THR A 100 4.51 -22.01 -12.19
N ILE A 101 5.80 -21.75 -12.09
CA ILE A 101 6.33 -20.40 -12.28
C ILE A 101 6.27 -20.07 -13.77
N PHE A 102 5.53 -19.02 -14.11
CA PHE A 102 5.46 -18.47 -15.46
C PHE A 102 6.53 -17.40 -15.68
N GLY A 103 6.83 -16.61 -14.64
CA GLY A 103 7.83 -15.56 -14.70
C GLY A 103 8.21 -15.02 -13.32
N ASP A 104 9.34 -14.31 -13.30
CA ASP A 104 9.88 -13.64 -12.13
C ASP A 104 10.28 -12.22 -12.55
N ILE A 105 9.64 -11.21 -11.94
CA ILE A 105 9.92 -9.79 -12.12
C ILE A 105 10.40 -9.14 -10.82
N SER A 106 10.85 -9.93 -9.85
CA SER A 106 11.34 -9.45 -8.55
C SER A 106 12.47 -8.43 -8.69
N ASP A 107 13.34 -8.60 -9.70
CA ASP A 107 14.44 -7.68 -10.05
C ASP A 107 13.96 -6.32 -10.58
N ARG A 108 12.67 -6.19 -10.90
CA ARG A 108 12.06 -4.95 -11.42
C ARG A 108 11.22 -4.21 -10.40
N LEU A 109 11.06 -4.75 -9.20
CA LEU A 109 10.28 -4.12 -8.15
C LEU A 109 11.04 -2.96 -7.50
N ILE A 110 10.34 -1.87 -7.25
CA ILE A 110 10.85 -0.73 -6.49
C ILE A 110 10.32 -0.85 -5.06
N GLU A 111 11.20 -1.13 -4.10
CA GLU A 111 10.80 -1.35 -2.69
C GLU A 111 10.40 -0.06 -1.96
N SER A 112 10.77 1.11 -2.49
CA SER A 112 10.49 2.41 -1.87
C SER A 112 10.21 3.46 -2.94
N PRO A 113 8.96 3.54 -3.44
CA PRO A 113 8.59 4.48 -4.48
C PRO A 113 8.28 5.85 -3.88
N GLY A 114 9.32 6.57 -3.42
CA GLY A 114 9.24 8.02 -3.13
C GLY A 114 8.51 8.44 -1.85
#